data_AF-A0A7Y5T6E6-F1
#
_entry.id   AF-A0A7Y5T6E6-F1
#
_cell.length_a   1.000
_cell.length_b   1.000
_cell.length_c   1.000
_cell.angle_alpha   90.00
_cell.angle_beta   90.00
_cell.angle_gamma   90.00
#
_symmetry.space_group_name_H-M   'P 1'
#
loop_
_entity.id
_entity.type
_entity.pdbx_description
1 polymer ?
#
loop_
_entity_poly.entity_id
_entity_poly.type
_entity_poly.pdbx_seq_one_letter_code
_entity_poly.pdbx_strand_id
1 'polypeptide(L)'
;MRATYRVLCGLTMLLVLVQSAAIAFGTFGILDFVSGGDDYTKSIAEDRSADAGGLGQNIHSFGAMAIALVAIILLVVSFFARIDGGVKWAGIVFLTVVLQWVFAIVAFSAPVVGILHGINAFFIFGTAMTAMQHAKAVEAEAPATAPA
;
A
#
# COMPACT_ATOMS: atom_id res chain seq x y z
N MET A 1 -8.27 3.56 20.81
CA MET A 1 -7.48 3.68 19.55
C MET A 1 -6.66 2.44 19.20
N ARG A 2 -6.43 1.46 20.10
CA ARG A 2 -5.72 0.21 19.78
C ARG A 2 -6.37 -0.62 18.67
N ALA A 3 -7.69 -0.81 18.74
CA ALA A 3 -8.44 -1.51 17.69
C ALA A 3 -8.32 -0.78 16.34
N THR A 4 -8.56 0.54 16.33
CA THR A 4 -8.42 1.40 15.14
C THR A 4 -7.02 1.29 14.53
N TYR A 5 -5.97 1.34 15.35
CA TYR A 5 -4.59 1.17 14.91
C TYR A 5 -4.39 -0.17 14.18
N ARG A 6 -4.86 -1.27 14.76
CA ARG A 6 -4.76 -2.61 14.15
C ARG A 6 -5.55 -2.69 12.84
N VAL A 7 -6.77 -2.17 12.81
CA VAL A 7 -7.61 -2.13 11.60
C VAL A 7 -6.91 -1.35 10.48
N LEU A 8 -6.32 -0.18 10.79
CA LEU A 8 -5.59 0.62 9.82
C LEU A 8 -4.35 -0.10 9.28
N CYS A 9 -3.60 -0.80 10.13
CA CYS A 9 -2.49 -1.66 9.67
C CYS A 9 -3.00 -2.75 8.71
N GLY A 10 -4.15 -3.36 9.03
CA GLY A 10 -4.82 -4.36 8.20
C GLY A 10 -5.26 -3.80 6.85
N LEU A 11 -5.84 -2.62 6.86
CA LEU A 11 -6.28 -1.91 5.67
C LEU A 11 -5.10 -1.55 4.76
N THR A 12 -3.98 -1.08 5.32
CA THR A 12 -2.75 -0.84 4.55
C THR A 12 -2.30 -2.10 3.81
N MET A 13 -2.25 -3.25 4.49
CA MET A 13 -1.87 -4.53 3.88
C MET A 13 -2.83 -4.93 2.74
N LEU A 14 -4.14 -4.82 2.97
CA LEU A 14 -5.16 -5.14 1.97
C LEU A 14 -5.05 -4.24 0.74
N LEU A 15 -4.84 -2.94 0.94
CA LEU A 15 -4.70 -1.98 -0.15
C LEU A 15 -3.44 -2.25 -1.00
N VAL A 16 -2.31 -2.60 -0.38
CA VAL A 16 -1.09 -3.02 -1.11
C VAL A 16 -1.35 -4.28 -1.93
N LEU A 17 -2.06 -5.27 -1.37
CA LEU A 17 -2.42 -6.50 -2.06
C LEU A 17 -3.29 -6.22 -3.29
N VAL A 18 -4.33 -5.39 -3.13
CA VAL A 18 -5.22 -4.97 -4.22
C VAL A 18 -4.45 -4.21 -5.30
N GLN A 19 -3.55 -3.29 -4.94
CA GLN A 19 -2.72 -2.58 -5.93
C GLN A 19 -1.80 -3.52 -6.72
N SER A 20 -1.25 -4.53 -6.06
CA SER A 20 -0.35 -5.51 -6.68
C SER A 20 -1.12 -6.41 -7.65
N ALA A 21 -2.33 -6.85 -7.28
CA ALA A 21 -3.22 -7.58 -8.18
C ALA A 21 -3.67 -6.69 -9.36
N ALA A 22 -3.97 -5.42 -9.10
CA ALA A 22 -4.43 -4.48 -10.11
C ALA A 22 -3.38 -4.19 -11.18
N ILE A 23 -2.08 -4.06 -10.82
CA ILE A 23 -1.04 -3.84 -11.83
C ILE A 23 -0.76 -5.09 -12.65
N ALA A 24 -0.89 -6.29 -12.08
CA ALA A 24 -0.81 -7.54 -12.83
C ALA A 24 -1.97 -7.66 -13.82
N PHE A 25 -3.21 -7.46 -13.35
CA PHE A 25 -4.39 -7.39 -14.21
C PHE A 25 -4.23 -6.32 -15.31
N GLY A 26 -3.73 -5.14 -14.92
CA GLY A 26 -3.42 -4.02 -15.81
C GLY A 26 -2.48 -4.42 -16.94
N THR A 27 -1.37 -5.08 -16.57
CA THR A 27 -0.34 -5.51 -17.52
C THR A 27 -0.87 -6.59 -18.47
N PHE A 28 -1.59 -7.60 -17.96
CA PHE A 28 -2.18 -8.63 -18.82
C PHE A 28 -3.27 -8.09 -19.75
N GLY A 29 -4.05 -7.09 -19.32
CA GLY A 29 -5.03 -6.43 -20.19
C GLY A 29 -4.39 -5.72 -21.38
N ILE A 30 -3.26 -5.05 -21.18
CA ILE A 30 -2.49 -4.42 -22.27
C ILE A 30 -1.92 -5.48 -23.22
N LEU A 31 -1.38 -6.57 -22.67
CA LEU A 31 -0.83 -7.65 -23.48
C LEU A 31 -1.92 -8.33 -24.32
N ASP A 32 -3.11 -8.53 -23.77
CA ASP A 32 -4.26 -9.08 -24.49
C ASP A 32 -4.71 -8.13 -25.62
N PHE A 33 -4.83 -6.82 -25.33
CA PHE A 33 -5.16 -5.80 -26.32
C PHE A 33 -4.19 -5.80 -27.50
N VAL A 34 -2.88 -5.79 -27.24
CA VAL A 34 -1.85 -5.84 -28.30
C VAL A 34 -1.86 -7.18 -29.03
N SER A 35 -2.12 -8.28 -28.33
CA SER A 35 -2.23 -9.61 -28.95
C SER A 35 -3.45 -9.71 -29.89
N GLY A 36 -4.47 -8.90 -29.67
CA GLY A 36 -5.62 -8.73 -30.55
C GLY A 36 -5.31 -8.00 -31.87
N GLY A 37 -4.11 -7.43 -32.00
CA GLY A 37 -3.67 -6.70 -33.18
C GLY A 37 -3.78 -5.17 -33.07
N ASP A 38 -4.15 -4.65 -31.90
CA ASP A 38 -4.24 -3.22 -31.64
C ASP A 38 -2.89 -2.60 -31.23
N ASP A 39 -2.66 -1.36 -31.62
CA ASP A 39 -1.44 -0.61 -31.28
C ASP A 39 -1.59 0.12 -29.94
N TYR A 40 -0.74 -0.19 -28.95
CA TYR A 40 -0.73 0.51 -27.66
C TYR A 40 0.07 1.83 -27.71
N THR A 41 -0.60 2.90 -28.12
CA THR A 41 -0.01 4.24 -28.29
C THR A 41 -0.04 5.07 -27.00
N LYS A 42 0.73 6.18 -26.97
CA LYS A 42 0.74 7.13 -25.84
C LYS A 42 -0.67 7.64 -25.48
N SER A 43 -1.49 7.99 -26.48
CA SER A 43 -2.84 8.50 -26.23
C SER A 43 -3.73 7.47 -25.55
N ILE A 44 -3.58 6.19 -25.91
CA ILE A 44 -4.30 5.09 -25.24
C ILE A 44 -3.82 4.92 -23.80
N ALA A 45 -2.49 4.94 -23.59
CA ALA A 45 -1.90 4.82 -22.26
C ALA A 45 -2.30 5.97 -21.30
N GLU A 46 -2.49 7.18 -21.82
CA GLU A 46 -2.92 8.35 -21.03
C GLU A 46 -4.43 8.34 -20.76
N ASP A 47 -5.24 7.94 -21.73
CA ASP A 47 -6.70 7.89 -21.60
C ASP A 47 -7.20 6.72 -20.73
N ARG A 48 -6.52 5.57 -20.80
CA ARG A 48 -6.82 4.37 -19.98
C ARG A 48 -8.26 3.85 -20.05
N SER A 49 -8.98 4.13 -21.15
CA SER A 49 -10.34 3.63 -21.34
C SER A 49 -10.49 2.60 -22.46
N ALA A 50 -9.47 2.42 -23.30
CA ALA A 50 -9.53 1.58 -24.49
C ALA A 50 -9.51 0.06 -24.19
N ASP A 51 -8.96 -0.35 -23.04
CA ASP A 51 -8.74 -1.75 -22.71
C ASP A 51 -8.89 -2.03 -21.21
N ALA A 52 -9.02 -3.32 -20.85
CA ALA A 52 -9.12 -3.76 -19.46
C ALA A 52 -7.87 -3.41 -18.63
N GLY A 53 -6.71 -3.25 -19.27
CA GLY A 53 -5.47 -2.86 -18.64
C GLY A 53 -5.51 -1.45 -18.04
N GLY A 54 -6.21 -0.53 -18.70
CA GLY A 54 -6.48 0.81 -18.19
C GLY A 54 -7.19 0.82 -16.83
N LEU A 55 -8.16 -0.10 -16.62
CA LEU A 55 -8.82 -0.28 -15.32
C LEU A 55 -7.82 -0.70 -14.23
N GLY A 56 -6.93 -1.65 -14.52
CA GLY A 56 -5.88 -2.08 -13.59
C GLY A 56 -4.93 -0.95 -13.21
N GLN A 57 -4.48 -0.16 -14.18
CA GLN A 57 -3.63 1.02 -13.94
C GLN A 57 -4.36 2.09 -13.11
N ASN A 58 -5.66 2.28 -13.34
CA ASN A 58 -6.47 3.23 -12.57
C ASN A 58 -6.64 2.78 -11.12
N ILE A 59 -6.97 1.51 -10.88
CA ILE A 59 -7.06 0.95 -9.51
C ILE A 59 -5.71 1.05 -8.79
N HIS A 60 -4.61 0.78 -9.49
CA HIS A 60 -3.25 0.98 -8.94
C HIS A 60 -3.04 2.45 -8.53
N SER A 61 -3.32 3.40 -9.44
CA SER A 61 -3.13 4.84 -9.20
C SER A 61 -3.99 5.37 -8.04
N PHE A 62 -5.29 5.07 -8.02
CA PHE A 62 -6.17 5.50 -6.93
C PHE A 62 -5.86 4.77 -5.62
N GLY A 63 -5.47 3.50 -5.69
CA GLY A 63 -5.01 2.73 -4.54
C GLY A 63 -3.81 3.38 -3.85
N ALA A 64 -2.91 4.02 -4.60
CA ALA A 64 -1.78 4.75 -4.03
C ALA A 64 -2.23 5.94 -3.16
N MET A 65 -3.28 6.66 -3.57
CA MET A 65 -3.86 7.74 -2.75
C MET A 65 -4.48 7.18 -1.47
N ALA A 66 -5.23 6.08 -1.60
CA ALA A 66 -5.88 5.43 -0.46
C ALA A 66 -4.84 4.95 0.57
N ILE A 67 -3.74 4.34 0.14
CA ILE A 67 -2.65 3.93 1.04
C ILE A 67 -2.02 5.14 1.73
N ALA A 68 -1.73 6.21 0.99
CA ALA A 68 -1.17 7.43 1.56
C ALA A 68 -2.08 8.03 2.64
N LEU A 69 -3.37 8.13 2.37
CA LEU A 69 -4.36 8.60 3.34
C LEU A 69 -4.42 7.69 4.58
N VAL A 70 -4.50 6.38 4.38
CA VAL A 70 -4.54 5.40 5.50
C VAL A 70 -3.26 5.46 6.33
N ALA A 71 -2.09 5.64 5.71
CA ALA A 71 -0.82 5.77 6.43
C ALA A 71 -0.74 7.06 7.27
N ILE A 72 -1.25 8.18 6.74
CA ILE A 72 -1.36 9.44 7.50
C ILE A 72 -2.31 9.26 8.69
N ILE A 73 -3.50 8.66 8.46
CA ILE A 73 -4.46 8.38 9.54
C ILE A 73 -3.85 7.44 10.57
N LEU A 74 -3.14 6.39 10.15
CA LEU A 74 -2.44 5.46 11.05
C LEU A 74 -1.41 6.20 11.92
N LEU A 75 -0.62 7.10 11.33
CA LEU A 75 0.34 7.93 12.06
C LEU A 75 -0.36 8.81 13.10
N VAL A 76 -1.43 9.51 12.72
CA VAL A 76 -2.21 10.33 13.66
C VAL A 76 -2.80 9.47 14.79
N VAL A 77 -3.43 8.35 14.45
CA VAL A 77 -4.04 7.40 15.41
C VAL A 77 -3.00 6.83 16.36
N SER A 78 -1.75 6.63 15.91
CA SER A 78 -0.68 6.04 16.71
C SER A 78 -0.37 6.82 17.99
N PHE A 79 -0.48 8.15 17.96
CA PHE A 79 -0.27 9.02 19.14
C PHE A 79 -1.32 8.79 20.23
N PHE A 80 -2.51 8.33 19.85
CA PHE A 80 -3.62 8.08 20.77
C PHE A 80 -3.79 6.59 21.10
N ALA A 81 -3.07 5.69 20.40
CA ALA A 81 -3.20 4.25 20.52
C ALA A 81 -2.73 3.72 21.88
N ARG A 82 -1.80 4.41 22.56
CA ARG A 82 -1.18 3.96 23.82
C ARG A 82 -0.66 2.53 23.70
N ILE A 83 0.05 2.27 22.61
CA ILE A 83 0.78 1.04 22.34
C ILE A 83 2.24 1.42 22.44
N ASP A 84 3.00 0.78 23.32
CA ASP A 84 4.43 1.04 23.44
C ASP A 84 5.12 0.77 22.10
N GLY A 85 5.87 1.74 21.59
CA GLY A 85 6.46 1.66 20.25
C GLY A 85 5.48 1.80 19.06
N GLY A 86 4.18 2.03 19.29
CA GLY A 86 3.17 2.15 18.24
C GLY A 86 3.42 3.33 17.28
N VAL A 87 3.89 4.46 17.80
CA VAL A 87 4.27 5.64 17.01
C VAL A 87 5.48 5.35 16.12
N LYS A 88 6.49 4.64 16.65
CA LYS A 88 7.67 4.23 15.88
C LYS A 88 7.26 3.40 14.66
N TRP A 89 6.45 2.37 14.87
CA TRP A 89 6.01 1.50 13.78
C TRP A 89 5.11 2.22 12.77
N ALA A 90 4.20 3.08 13.22
CA ALA A 90 3.40 3.89 12.30
C ALA A 90 4.25 4.87 11.48
N GLY A 91 5.28 5.47 12.08
CA GLY A 91 6.25 6.31 11.39
C GLY A 91 7.06 5.54 10.34
N ILE A 92 7.45 4.29 10.63
CA ILE A 92 8.12 3.41 9.65
C ILE A 92 7.19 3.12 8.47
N VAL A 93 5.93 2.73 8.73
CA VAL A 93 4.94 2.50 7.66
C VAL A 93 4.78 3.75 6.80
N PHE A 94 4.59 4.92 7.43
CA PHE A 94 4.48 6.19 6.71
C PHE A 94 5.72 6.50 5.86
N LEU A 95 6.93 6.31 6.40
CA LEU A 95 8.17 6.53 5.66
C LEU A 95 8.29 5.60 4.45
N THR A 96 7.95 4.32 4.59
CA THR A 96 7.95 3.39 3.44
C THR A 96 6.92 3.81 2.38
N VAL A 97 5.77 4.36 2.77
CA VAL A 97 4.80 4.92 1.81
C VAL A 97 5.37 6.14 1.10
N VAL A 98 6.05 7.06 1.80
CA VAL A 98 6.71 8.20 1.15
C VAL A 98 7.77 7.73 0.14
N LEU A 99 8.60 6.74 0.51
CA LEU A 99 9.60 6.16 -0.39
C LEU A 99 8.95 5.50 -1.62
N GLN A 100 7.78 4.88 -1.48
CA GLN A 100 7.04 4.28 -2.60
C GLN A 100 6.73 5.30 -3.70
N TRP A 101 6.30 6.49 -3.28
CA TRP A 101 6.00 7.61 -4.16
C TRP A 101 7.24 8.18 -4.82
N VAL A 102 8.33 8.34 -4.07
CA VAL A 102 9.61 8.77 -4.62
C VAL A 102 10.07 7.79 -5.71
N PHE A 103 10.03 6.48 -5.44
CA PHE A 103 10.41 5.48 -6.44
C PHE A 103 9.50 5.49 -7.66
N ALA A 104 8.19 5.69 -7.49
CA ALA A 104 7.24 5.79 -8.60
C ALA A 104 7.57 6.97 -9.52
N ILE A 105 7.79 8.16 -8.94
CA ILE A 105 8.09 9.38 -9.69
C ILE A 105 9.40 9.23 -10.47
N VAL A 106 10.44 8.71 -9.81
CA VAL A 106 11.75 8.49 -10.45
C VAL A 106 11.68 7.41 -11.53
N ALA A 107 10.81 6.40 -11.39
CA ALA A 107 10.67 5.35 -12.38
C ALA A 107 10.18 5.86 -13.76
N PHE A 108 9.50 7.00 -13.83
CA PHE A 108 9.11 7.60 -15.12
C PHE A 108 10.30 8.10 -15.95
N SER A 109 11.44 8.42 -15.32
CA SER A 109 12.67 8.82 -16.01
C SER A 109 13.75 7.74 -16.00
N ALA A 110 13.72 6.83 -15.02
CA ALA A 110 14.65 5.71 -14.90
C ALA A 110 13.88 4.40 -14.62
N PRO A 111 13.42 3.67 -15.65
CA PRO A 111 12.55 2.50 -15.49
C PRO A 111 13.10 1.42 -14.55
N VAL A 112 14.42 1.27 -14.46
CA VAL A 112 15.10 0.35 -13.53
C VAL A 112 14.75 0.61 -12.05
N VAL A 113 14.42 1.86 -11.69
CA VAL A 113 13.97 2.23 -10.34
C VAL A 113 12.60 1.63 -10.01
N GLY A 114 11.81 1.22 -11.01
CA GLY A 114 10.58 0.48 -10.83
C GLY A 114 10.76 -0.83 -10.03
N ILE A 115 11.96 -1.43 -10.06
CA ILE A 115 12.30 -2.60 -9.23
C ILE A 115 12.26 -2.22 -7.74
N LEU A 116 12.81 -1.07 -7.37
CA LEU A 116 12.79 -0.57 -5.99
C LEU A 116 11.36 -0.24 -5.55
N HIS A 117 10.54 0.31 -6.45
CA HIS A 117 9.12 0.53 -6.20
C HIS A 117 8.39 -0.79 -5.90
N GLY A 118 8.60 -1.83 -6.71
CA GLY A 118 8.02 -3.15 -6.48
C GLY A 118 8.46 -3.76 -5.15
N ILE A 119 9.76 -3.72 -4.83
CA ILE A 119 10.31 -4.23 -3.57
C ILE A 119 9.74 -3.45 -2.36
N ASN A 120 9.63 -2.12 -2.46
CA ASN A 120 9.17 -1.31 -1.35
C ASN A 120 7.67 -1.49 -1.04
N ALA A 121 6.86 -1.95 -2.01
CA ALA A 121 5.50 -2.39 -1.73
C ALA A 121 5.47 -3.54 -0.69
N PHE A 122 6.39 -4.50 -0.79
CA PHE A 122 6.54 -5.57 0.20
C PHE A 122 7.04 -5.05 1.55
N PHE A 123 7.88 -4.01 1.57
CA PHE A 123 8.27 -3.36 2.82
C PHE A 123 7.09 -2.67 3.51
N ILE A 124 6.22 -1.97 2.77
CA ILE A 124 4.99 -1.39 3.34
C ILE A 124 4.13 -2.51 3.95
N PHE A 125 3.90 -3.58 3.20
CA PHE A 125 3.10 -4.71 3.67
C PHE A 125 3.70 -5.37 4.93
N GLY A 126 5.00 -5.69 4.89
CA GLY A 126 5.71 -6.32 6.00
C GLY A 126 5.75 -5.44 7.24
N THR A 127 6.06 -4.15 7.10
CA THR A 127 6.11 -3.23 8.25
C THR A 127 4.73 -2.98 8.86
N ALA A 128 3.67 -2.90 8.05
CA ALA A 128 2.29 -2.83 8.54
C ALA A 128 1.88 -4.13 9.28
N MET A 129 2.31 -5.29 8.78
CA MET A 129 2.09 -6.56 9.46
C MET A 129 2.81 -6.61 10.81
N THR A 130 4.09 -6.24 10.85
CA THR A 130 4.87 -6.17 12.08
C THR A 130 4.25 -5.20 13.09
N ALA A 131 3.82 -4.02 12.63
CA ALA A 131 3.11 -3.05 13.46
C ALA A 131 1.84 -3.63 14.10
N MET A 132 1.03 -4.37 13.31
CA MET A 132 -0.17 -5.03 13.80
C MET A 132 0.15 -6.14 14.82
N GLN A 133 1.13 -6.98 14.54
CA GLN A 133 1.53 -8.09 15.42
C GLN A 133 2.09 -7.56 16.74
N HIS A 134 2.94 -6.54 16.68
CA HIS A 134 3.46 -5.83 17.84
C HIS A 134 2.33 -5.28 18.72
N ALA A 135 1.34 -4.62 18.11
CA ALA A 135 0.17 -4.11 18.82
C ALA A 135 -0.65 -5.22 19.51
N LYS A 136 -0.75 -6.41 18.91
CA LYS A 136 -1.44 -7.56 19.51
C LYS A 136 -0.66 -8.14 20.70
N ALA A 137 0.66 -8.24 20.59
CA ALA A 137 1.52 -8.75 21.67
C ALA A 137 1.42 -7.86 22.92
N VAL A 138 1.55 -6.53 22.76
CA VAL A 138 1.42 -5.56 23.86
C VAL A 138 0.04 -5.63 24.54
N GLU A 139 -1.02 -5.98 23.80
CA GLU A 139 -2.36 -6.15 24.37
C GLU A 139 -2.50 -7.46 25.16
N ALA A 140 -1.85 -8.54 24.74
CA ALA A 140 -1.89 -9.83 25.41
C ALA A 140 -1.09 -9.85 26.73
N GLU A 141 -0.04 -9.03 26.85
CA GLU A 141 0.77 -8.88 28.06
C GLU A 141 0.11 -7.99 29.13
N ALA A 142 -0.98 -7.30 28.81
CA ALA A 142 -1.70 -6.49 29.78
C ALA A 142 -2.31 -7.40 30.87
N PRO A 143 -2.06 -7.14 32.17
CA PRO A 143 -2.52 -8.02 33.24
C PRO A 143 -4.04 -8.17 33.20
N ALA A 144 -4.50 -9.42 33.21
CA ALA A 144 -5.91 -9.73 33.41
C ALA A 144 -6.31 -9.15 34.77
N THR A 145 -7.15 -8.11 34.76
CA THR A 145 -7.76 -7.58 35.98
C THR A 145 -8.47 -8.74 36.67
N ALA A 146 -7.95 -9.18 37.82
CA ALA A 146 -8.59 -10.17 38.66
C ALA A 146 -10.01 -9.67 39.00
N PRO A 147 -11.06 -10.51 38.89
CA PRO A 147 -12.39 -10.13 39.34
C PRO A 147 -12.34 -9.85 40.85
N ALA A 148 -12.97 -8.74 41.25
CA ALA A 148 -13.17 -8.35 42.64
C ALA A 148 -14.17 -9.26 43.35
#